data_AF-A6QB22-F1
#
_entry.id   AF-A6QB22-F1
#
_cell.length_a   1.000
_cell.length_b   1.000
_cell.length_c   1.000
_cell.angle_alpha   90.00
_cell.angle_beta   90.00
_cell.angle_gamma   90.00
#
_symmetry.space_group_name_H-M   'P 1'
#
loop_
_entity.id
_entity.type
_entity.pdbx_description
1 polymer ?
#
loop_
_entity_poly.entity_id
_entity_poly.type
_entity_poly.pdbx_seq_one_letter_code
_entity_poly.pdbx_strand_id
1 'polypeptide(L)'
;MHTIKGTAQIIDDTRIQGWFFDERKISRPLSFELYVNGKKVSDLSASVQRDDLVTANIHPTGDVGLLYKYDIDTLDDVRLKCKEEEFEFVVQEGFASDGEFAKKELCIVHIGMHKTGSTSIQQALSSLTDETFSYFNLHAQNHSIPIYSLFVPKPEHYHIHSRAGKSKEQVKAYNRSVKELFAKHLSENPHCSTFLLSGEDISVLPKPSLLTFRSFLLRFFKKIEIVAYVRSPASYMSSSFQERVKGGAYTFDFENDYPHYRNRFEKFDTVFGKENVQLIHFDPKKMKNSDVVCDFLLRIGLDADCVISHRANESLSLQATAIFYLANKRLLSKKPVSENEKGRIKLLNFLLQKIGDRFLLRQSLIDTVLQKNKSDIKWIEKRMAVSVAEKPLGVSMGIGCEEDLFETAKKALRDMDPSQYDELNEILDVNLLE
;
A
#
# COMPACT_ATOMS: atom_id res chain seq x y z
N MET A 1 11.66 36.12 22.01
CA MET A 1 11.26 36.62 20.68
C MET A 1 12.32 36.17 19.69
N HIS A 2 11.95 35.46 18.62
CA HIS A 2 12.90 35.12 17.56
C HIS A 2 13.31 36.39 16.81
N THR A 3 14.60 36.63 16.66
CA THR A 3 15.16 37.81 15.96
C THR A 3 15.48 37.53 14.50
N ILE A 4 15.26 36.29 14.06
CA ILE A 4 15.38 35.89 12.66
C ILE A 4 14.10 36.27 11.93
N LYS A 5 14.23 37.04 10.85
CA LYS A 5 13.18 37.33 9.89
C LYS A 5 13.46 36.59 8.59
N GLY A 6 12.43 36.02 7.99
CA GLY A 6 12.57 35.36 6.70
C GLY A 6 11.41 34.47 6.31
N THR A 7 11.49 33.98 5.08
CA THR A 7 10.57 33.00 4.52
C THR A 7 11.30 32.18 3.46
N ALA A 8 10.84 30.96 3.22
CA ALA A 8 11.28 30.15 2.09
C ALA A 8 10.10 29.36 1.53
N GLN A 9 10.09 29.20 0.21
CA GLN A 9 9.08 28.47 -0.50
C GLN A 9 9.67 27.59 -1.61
N ILE A 10 8.99 26.50 -1.92
CA ILE A 10 9.24 25.70 -3.12
C ILE A 10 8.60 26.46 -4.29
N ILE A 11 9.41 26.85 -5.27
CA ILE A 11 8.96 27.63 -6.44
C ILE A 11 8.49 26.70 -7.57
N ASP A 12 9.15 25.56 -7.71
CA ASP A 12 8.81 24.48 -8.64
C ASP A 12 9.46 23.16 -8.18
N ASP A 13 9.21 22.07 -8.90
CA ASP A 13 9.79 20.72 -8.68
C ASP A 13 11.34 20.68 -8.73
N THR A 14 12.01 21.82 -8.93
CA THR A 14 13.46 21.90 -9.05
C THR A 14 14.10 22.94 -8.13
N ARG A 15 13.34 23.76 -7.40
CA ARG A 15 13.90 24.95 -6.72
C ARG A 15 13.20 25.33 -5.41
N ILE A 16 14.02 25.58 -4.39
CA ILE A 16 13.64 26.33 -3.18
C ILE A 16 14.18 27.75 -3.31
N GLN A 17 13.35 28.74 -3.00
CA GLN A 17 13.77 30.13 -2.90
C GLN A 17 13.26 30.76 -1.62
N GLY A 18 14.08 31.59 -0.98
CA GLY A 18 13.70 32.29 0.24
C GLY A 18 14.62 33.45 0.55
N TRP A 19 14.48 33.99 1.76
CA TRP A 19 15.42 34.92 2.36
C TRP A 19 15.35 34.83 3.89
N PHE A 20 16.48 35.00 4.58
CA PHE A 20 16.54 35.07 6.04
C PHE A 20 17.67 35.99 6.51
N PHE A 21 17.42 36.75 7.59
CA PHE A 21 18.45 37.50 8.30
C PHE A 21 18.14 37.63 9.78
N ASP A 22 19.17 37.86 10.61
CA ASP A 22 19.03 38.17 12.03
C ASP A 22 19.06 39.68 12.23
N GLU A 23 18.02 40.25 12.83
CA GLU A 23 17.93 41.68 13.13
C GLU A 23 19.08 42.18 14.02
N ARG A 24 19.67 41.29 14.85
CA ARG A 24 20.82 41.64 15.70
C ARG A 24 22.14 41.68 14.93
N LYS A 25 22.21 41.04 13.76
CA LYS A 25 23.43 40.84 12.96
C LYS A 25 23.12 40.97 11.47
N ILE A 26 22.51 42.08 11.09
CA ILE A 26 21.94 42.29 9.75
C ILE A 26 22.96 42.14 8.61
N SER A 27 24.24 42.43 8.86
CA SER A 27 25.31 42.33 7.86
C SER A 27 25.91 40.94 7.70
N ARG A 28 25.43 39.92 8.43
CA ARG A 28 25.99 38.57 8.41
C ARG A 28 24.98 37.57 7.85
N PRO A 29 25.29 36.91 6.72
CA PRO A 29 24.49 35.80 6.20
C PRO A 29 24.30 34.69 7.23
N LEU A 30 23.08 34.14 7.29
CA LEU A 30 22.75 32.95 8.08
C LEU A 30 23.07 31.67 7.30
N SER A 31 23.49 30.62 8.02
CA SER A 31 23.76 29.31 7.45
C SER A 31 22.66 28.32 7.81
N PHE A 32 22.27 27.49 6.85
CA PHE A 32 21.20 26.50 7.04
C PHE A 32 21.66 25.10 6.64
N GLU A 33 21.14 24.10 7.35
CA GLU A 33 21.12 22.72 6.91
C GLU A 33 19.77 22.44 6.23
N LEU A 34 19.81 22.00 4.97
CA LEU A 34 18.62 21.59 4.23
C LEU A 34 18.33 20.11 4.50
N TYR A 35 17.12 19.83 4.97
CA TYR A 35 16.59 18.48 5.14
C TYR A 35 15.44 18.24 4.17
N VAL A 36 15.42 17.08 3.54
CA VAL A 36 14.30 16.61 2.72
C VAL A 36 13.88 15.24 3.25
N ASN A 37 12.61 15.11 3.64
CA ASN A 37 12.06 13.89 4.24
C ASN A 37 12.91 13.36 5.41
N GLY A 38 13.39 14.27 6.26
CA GLY A 38 14.20 13.97 7.44
C GLY A 38 15.68 13.65 7.18
N LYS A 39 16.15 13.66 5.93
CA LYS A 39 17.55 13.44 5.59
C LYS A 39 18.24 14.76 5.25
N LYS A 40 19.42 15.03 5.83
CA LYS A 40 20.24 16.18 5.42
C LYS A 40 20.69 16.01 3.98
N VAL A 41 20.39 17.01 3.15
CA VAL A 41 20.67 17.04 1.71
C VAL A 41 21.82 18.00 1.38
N SER A 42 21.85 19.17 2.00
CA SER A 42 22.85 20.20 1.69
C SER A 42 23.04 21.19 2.84
N ASP A 43 24.07 22.02 2.71
CA ASP A 43 24.31 23.20 3.54
C ASP A 43 24.14 24.44 2.66
N LEU A 44 23.34 25.41 3.11
CA LEU A 44 23.01 26.63 2.37
C LEU A 44 23.46 27.87 3.13
N SER A 45 23.74 28.95 2.40
CA SER A 45 24.04 30.28 2.94
C SER A 45 23.02 31.28 2.40
N ALA A 46 22.38 32.03 3.30
CA ALA A 46 21.46 33.09 2.96
C ALA A 46 22.23 34.35 2.53
N SER A 47 22.87 34.28 1.36
CA SER A 47 23.77 35.32 0.82
C SER A 47 23.50 35.64 -0.65
N VAL A 48 22.37 35.18 -1.19
CA VAL A 48 21.95 35.50 -2.57
C VAL A 48 21.31 36.88 -2.58
N GLN A 49 21.64 37.71 -3.57
CA GLN A 49 21.09 39.06 -3.68
C GLN A 49 19.56 39.07 -3.89
N ARG A 50 18.87 39.97 -3.17
CA ARG A 50 17.42 40.22 -3.23
C ARG A 50 17.11 41.71 -3.27
N ASP A 51 17.19 42.30 -4.47
CA ASP A 51 16.97 43.74 -4.70
C ASP A 51 15.54 44.18 -4.36
N ASP A 52 14.58 43.27 -4.42
CA ASP A 52 13.20 43.50 -4.00
C ASP A 52 13.08 43.80 -2.50
N LEU A 53 13.93 43.19 -1.66
CA LEU A 53 13.96 43.48 -0.22
C LEU A 53 14.62 44.83 0.09
N VAL A 54 15.57 45.27 -0.73
CA VAL A 54 16.16 46.61 -0.63
C VAL A 54 15.11 47.65 -1.01
N THR A 55 14.43 47.44 -2.13
CA THR A 55 13.37 48.33 -2.63
C THR A 55 12.21 48.45 -1.65
N ALA A 56 11.86 47.36 -0.97
CA ALA A 56 10.82 47.32 0.05
C ALA A 56 11.27 47.84 1.44
N ASN A 57 12.52 48.31 1.60
CA ASN A 57 13.13 48.70 2.88
C ASN A 57 13.10 47.59 3.95
N ILE A 58 13.15 46.32 3.54
CA ILE A 58 13.16 45.15 4.43
C ILE A 58 14.59 44.81 4.86
N HIS A 59 15.58 44.97 3.98
CA HIS A 59 16.99 44.69 4.27
C HIS A 59 17.93 45.71 3.58
N PRO A 60 18.99 46.23 4.24
CA PRO A 60 19.82 47.30 3.71
C PRO A 60 20.60 46.93 2.43
N THR A 61 21.05 45.69 2.28
CA THR A 61 21.87 45.27 1.12
C THR A 61 21.19 44.26 0.21
N GLY A 62 20.14 43.58 0.69
CA GLY A 62 19.54 42.45 -0.02
C GLY A 62 20.33 41.14 -0.02
N ASP A 63 21.54 41.06 0.56
CA ASP A 63 22.39 39.85 0.59
C ASP A 63 21.91 38.78 1.58
N VAL A 64 20.64 38.38 1.48
CA VAL A 64 19.94 37.54 2.47
C VAL A 64 19.13 36.42 1.84
N GLY A 65 19.21 36.27 0.52
CA GLY A 65 18.46 35.30 -0.25
C GLY A 65 19.01 33.88 -0.13
N LEU A 66 18.11 32.92 -0.25
CA LEU A 66 18.41 31.50 -0.44
C LEU A 66 17.90 31.07 -1.81
N LEU A 67 18.72 30.33 -2.55
CA LEU A 67 18.31 29.63 -3.75
C LEU A 67 19.00 28.27 -3.79
N TYR A 68 18.23 27.20 -3.88
CA TYR A 68 18.76 25.86 -4.03
C TYR A 68 18.05 25.13 -5.16
N LYS A 69 18.84 24.63 -6.12
CA LYS A 69 18.33 23.83 -7.24
C LYS A 69 18.47 22.35 -6.89
N TYR A 70 17.35 21.64 -6.80
CA TYR A 70 17.30 20.23 -6.45
C TYR A 70 16.03 19.59 -6.98
N ASP A 71 16.11 18.32 -7.37
CA ASP A 71 15.01 17.49 -7.84
C ASP A 71 14.12 17.08 -6.64
N ILE A 72 13.46 18.08 -6.02
CA ILE A 72 12.51 17.89 -4.91
C ILE A 72 11.13 17.73 -5.55
N ASP A 73 10.40 16.71 -5.13
CA ASP A 73 9.00 16.62 -5.48
C ASP A 73 8.23 17.60 -4.57
N THR A 74 7.42 18.50 -5.16
CA THR A 74 6.71 19.60 -4.49
C THR A 74 5.99 19.21 -3.21
N LEU A 75 5.68 17.92 -3.02
CA LEU A 75 5.09 17.41 -1.79
C LEU A 75 6.04 16.82 -0.71
N ASP A 76 7.36 16.97 -0.83
CA ASP A 76 8.33 16.51 0.18
C ASP A 76 8.34 17.39 1.46
N ASP A 77 8.67 16.80 2.63
CA ASP A 77 8.90 17.57 3.88
C ASP A 77 10.28 18.24 3.81
N VAL A 78 10.29 19.51 3.43
CA VAL A 78 11.50 20.31 3.24
C VAL A 78 11.70 21.23 4.43
N ARG A 79 12.85 21.13 5.09
CA ARG A 79 13.17 21.94 6.28
C ARG A 79 14.53 22.60 6.20
N LEU A 80 14.61 23.81 6.73
CA LEU A 80 15.84 24.58 6.89
C LEU A 80 16.12 24.72 8.38
N LYS A 81 17.21 24.12 8.85
CA LYS A 81 17.68 24.28 10.23
C LYS A 81 18.82 25.30 10.27
N CYS A 82 18.63 26.40 10.99
CA CYS A 82 19.68 27.41 11.17
C CYS A 82 20.82 26.83 12.01
N LYS A 83 22.07 27.13 11.64
CA LYS A 83 23.24 26.64 12.39
C LYS A 83 23.59 27.54 13.57
N GLU A 84 23.28 28.83 13.44
CA GLU A 84 23.64 29.85 14.41
C GLU A 84 22.63 29.96 15.57
N GLU A 85 21.40 29.48 15.39
CA GLU A 85 20.31 29.55 16.36
C GLU A 85 19.48 28.24 16.31
N GLU A 86 18.81 27.85 17.40
CA GLU A 86 17.86 26.72 17.42
C GLU A 86 16.53 27.06 16.70
N PHE A 87 16.64 27.45 15.43
CA PHE A 87 15.52 27.79 14.56
C PHE A 87 15.40 26.75 13.44
N GLU A 88 14.20 26.18 13.29
CA GLU A 88 13.85 25.28 12.19
C GLU A 88 12.67 25.88 11.43
N PHE A 89 12.81 25.99 10.11
CA PHE A 89 11.80 26.53 9.21
C PHE A 89 11.32 25.44 8.26
N VAL A 90 10.01 25.22 8.21
CA VAL A 90 9.38 24.32 7.23
C VAL A 90 9.14 25.10 5.94
N VAL A 91 9.80 24.70 4.86
CA VAL A 91 9.64 25.33 3.56
C VAL A 91 8.27 24.93 3.01
N GLN A 92 7.42 25.93 2.79
CA GLN A 92 6.07 25.72 2.28
C GLN A 92 6.09 25.72 0.74
N GLU A 93 5.09 25.13 0.09
CA GLU A 93 4.92 25.37 -1.35
C GLU A 93 4.54 26.84 -1.59
N GLY A 94 5.05 27.43 -2.68
CA GLY A 94 4.52 28.67 -3.23
C GLY A 94 3.14 28.46 -3.85
N PHE A 95 2.21 27.84 -3.12
CA PHE A 95 0.82 28.09 -3.39
C PHE A 95 0.56 29.52 -2.96
N ALA A 96 -0.04 30.30 -3.86
CA ALA A 96 -0.49 31.65 -3.58
C ALA A 96 -0.99 31.73 -2.14
N SER A 97 -0.46 32.71 -1.41
CA SER A 97 -0.76 33.06 -0.03
C SER A 97 -2.19 33.58 0.12
N ASP A 98 -3.16 32.82 -0.37
CA ASP A 98 -4.60 33.07 -0.30
C ASP A 98 -5.28 31.75 0.12
N GLY A 99 -5.07 31.38 1.39
CA GLY A 99 -5.81 30.30 2.05
C GLY A 99 -4.93 29.14 2.50
N GLU A 100 -4.56 29.15 3.77
CA GLU A 100 -4.20 27.94 4.50
C GLU A 100 -5.31 26.89 4.21
N PHE A 101 -4.99 25.80 3.49
CA PHE A 101 -5.98 24.74 3.27
C PHE A 101 -6.37 24.22 4.66
N ALA A 102 -7.59 24.52 5.10
CA ALA A 102 -8.06 24.04 6.38
C ALA A 102 -7.98 22.51 6.37
N LYS A 103 -7.17 21.95 7.27
CA LYS A 103 -7.00 20.49 7.36
C LYS A 103 -8.37 19.83 7.50
N LYS A 104 -8.58 18.79 6.70
CA LYS A 104 -9.73 17.89 6.80
C LYS A 104 -9.70 17.16 8.15
N GLU A 105 -10.86 16.73 8.63
CA GLU A 105 -10.96 16.15 9.97
C GLU A 105 -10.26 14.79 10.05
N LEU A 106 -10.52 13.89 9.10
CA LEU A 106 -10.10 12.49 9.21
C LEU A 106 -9.65 11.89 7.87
N CYS A 107 -8.52 11.19 7.89
CA CYS A 107 -8.16 10.23 6.86
C CYS A 107 -8.21 8.81 7.43
N ILE A 108 -9.04 7.95 6.84
CA ILE A 108 -9.09 6.52 7.12
C ILE A 108 -8.20 5.80 6.11
N VAL A 109 -7.28 4.97 6.59
CA VAL A 109 -6.43 4.13 5.74
C VAL A 109 -6.77 2.66 5.99
N HIS A 110 -7.49 2.06 5.05
CA HIS A 110 -7.78 0.63 5.06
C HIS A 110 -6.57 -0.15 4.51
N ILE A 111 -5.90 -0.87 5.41
CA ILE A 111 -4.78 -1.74 5.08
C ILE A 111 -5.24 -3.21 5.19
N GLY A 112 -5.29 -3.91 4.07
CA GLY A 112 -5.87 -5.26 4.00
C GLY A 112 -4.82 -6.36 3.97
N MET A 113 -5.21 -7.55 4.41
CA MET A 113 -4.58 -8.81 3.99
C MET A 113 -5.24 -9.27 2.68
N HIS A 114 -4.52 -9.96 1.81
CA HIS A 114 -5.14 -10.47 0.57
C HIS A 114 -6.40 -11.32 0.87
N LYS A 115 -7.42 -11.15 0.03
CA LYS A 115 -8.68 -11.91 0.04
C LYS A 115 -9.49 -11.80 1.35
N THR A 116 -9.41 -10.67 2.04
CA THR A 116 -10.39 -10.27 3.09
C THR A 116 -11.57 -9.47 2.51
N GLY A 117 -11.92 -9.72 1.24
CA GLY A 117 -12.97 -8.98 0.54
C GLY A 117 -12.66 -7.51 0.25
N SER A 118 -11.38 -7.13 0.30
CA SER A 118 -10.89 -5.78 -0.01
C SER A 118 -11.34 -5.29 -1.39
N THR A 119 -11.38 -6.15 -2.41
CA THR A 119 -11.92 -5.82 -3.73
C THR A 119 -13.37 -5.35 -3.65
N SER A 120 -14.22 -6.09 -2.91
CA SER A 120 -15.64 -5.73 -2.72
C SER A 120 -15.79 -4.43 -1.94
N ILE A 121 -14.95 -4.23 -0.91
CA ILE A 121 -14.89 -2.97 -0.15
C ILE A 121 -14.51 -1.80 -1.08
N GLN A 122 -13.43 -1.93 -1.83
CA GLN A 122 -12.92 -0.90 -2.75
C GLN A 122 -13.94 -0.57 -3.84
N GLN A 123 -14.60 -1.57 -4.42
CA GLN A 123 -15.67 -1.39 -5.40
C GLN A 123 -16.85 -0.61 -4.80
N ALA A 124 -17.35 -1.04 -3.64
CA ALA A 124 -18.46 -0.37 -2.97
C ALA A 124 -18.12 1.08 -2.62
N LEU A 125 -16.94 1.33 -2.05
CA LEU A 125 -16.47 2.67 -1.70
C LEU A 125 -16.28 3.57 -2.92
N SER A 126 -15.78 3.02 -4.03
CA SER A 126 -15.58 3.80 -5.27
C SER A 126 -16.88 4.27 -5.93
N SER A 127 -18.00 3.61 -5.62
CA SER A 127 -19.33 3.95 -6.13
C SER A 127 -20.20 4.65 -5.08
N LEU A 128 -19.72 4.78 -3.84
CA LEU A 128 -20.45 5.41 -2.75
C LEU A 128 -20.44 6.93 -2.92
N THR A 129 -21.62 7.53 -2.86
CA THR A 129 -21.79 8.99 -2.79
C THR A 129 -22.29 9.34 -1.41
N ASP A 130 -21.56 10.20 -0.70
CA ASP A 130 -21.88 10.68 0.65
C ASP A 130 -21.54 12.17 0.75
N GLU A 131 -22.31 12.94 1.51
CA GLU A 131 -22.15 14.40 1.61
C GLU A 131 -20.87 14.81 2.37
N THR A 132 -20.37 13.94 3.26
CA THR A 132 -19.29 14.26 4.21
C THR A 132 -18.07 13.37 4.05
N PHE A 133 -18.20 12.28 3.30
CA PHE A 133 -17.17 11.27 3.06
C PHE A 133 -16.75 11.22 1.59
N SER A 134 -15.46 11.00 1.34
CA SER A 134 -14.94 10.80 -0.02
C SER A 134 -13.90 9.68 -0.09
N TYR A 135 -14.12 8.73 -1.00
CA TYR A 135 -13.10 7.76 -1.37
C TYR A 135 -12.14 8.39 -2.39
N PHE A 136 -10.84 8.37 -2.12
CA PHE A 136 -9.86 8.98 -3.02
C PHE A 136 -9.93 8.39 -4.44
N ASN A 137 -9.89 9.25 -5.45
CA ASN A 137 -9.75 8.83 -6.84
C ASN A 137 -8.32 9.06 -7.32
N LEU A 138 -7.49 8.03 -7.22
CA LEU A 138 -6.11 8.04 -7.73
C LEU A 138 -6.01 7.33 -9.10
N HIS A 139 -7.09 7.37 -9.88
CA HIS A 139 -7.29 6.57 -11.09
C HIS A 139 -7.15 5.04 -10.86
N ALA A 140 -7.40 4.59 -9.63
CA ALA A 140 -7.39 3.19 -9.27
C ALA A 140 -8.36 2.96 -8.11
N GLN A 141 -9.18 1.91 -8.17
CA GLN A 141 -10.02 1.49 -7.04
C GLN A 141 -9.16 0.94 -5.89
N ASN A 142 -8.03 0.29 -6.21
CA ASN A 142 -7.07 -0.21 -5.24
C ASN A 142 -5.87 0.74 -5.17
N HIS A 143 -5.64 1.36 -4.02
CA HIS A 143 -4.55 2.32 -3.80
C HIS A 143 -3.21 1.67 -3.43
N SER A 144 -3.09 0.34 -3.53
CA SER A 144 -1.83 -0.38 -3.32
C SER A 144 -0.69 0.17 -4.17
N ILE A 145 -0.85 0.20 -5.50
CA ILE A 145 0.18 0.70 -6.41
C ILE A 145 0.50 2.18 -6.18
N PRO A 146 -0.47 3.12 -6.21
CA PRO A 146 -0.15 4.54 -6.08
C PRO A 146 0.53 4.87 -4.75
N ILE A 147 0.01 4.36 -3.63
CA ILE A 147 0.58 4.66 -2.30
C ILE A 147 1.91 3.94 -2.08
N TYR A 148 2.01 2.65 -2.43
CA TYR A 148 3.26 1.91 -2.23
C TYR A 148 4.41 2.49 -3.06
N SER A 149 4.14 2.78 -4.33
CA SER A 149 5.09 3.42 -5.25
C SER A 149 5.54 4.79 -4.76
N LEU A 150 4.65 5.55 -4.13
CA LEU A 150 4.97 6.91 -3.70
C LEU A 150 5.96 6.98 -2.53
N PHE A 151 5.91 6.01 -1.61
CA PHE A 151 6.66 6.10 -0.35
C PHE A 151 7.80 5.09 -0.20
N VAL A 152 7.89 4.06 -1.05
CA VAL A 152 9.00 3.09 -0.97
C VAL A 152 10.32 3.73 -1.47
N PRO A 153 11.49 3.43 -0.88
CA PRO A 153 12.74 4.12 -1.24
C PRO A 153 13.26 3.88 -2.67
N LYS A 154 12.86 2.77 -3.30
CA LYS A 154 13.28 2.39 -4.67
C LYS A 154 12.05 1.91 -5.45
N PRO A 155 11.15 2.82 -5.84
CA PRO A 155 9.89 2.43 -6.47
C PRO A 155 10.08 1.74 -7.82
N GLU A 156 11.18 1.97 -8.52
CA GLU A 156 11.53 1.25 -9.75
C GLU A 156 11.75 -0.26 -9.53
N HIS A 157 12.10 -0.68 -8.32
CA HIS A 157 12.23 -2.10 -7.95
C HIS A 157 10.91 -2.70 -7.47
N TYR A 158 9.83 -1.91 -7.41
CA TYR A 158 8.53 -2.45 -7.10
C TYR A 158 8.11 -3.42 -8.20
N HIS A 159 7.66 -4.62 -7.82
CA HIS A 159 7.47 -5.74 -8.74
C HIS A 159 6.50 -5.40 -9.90
N ILE A 160 5.48 -4.56 -9.68
CA ILE A 160 4.57 -4.11 -10.73
C ILE A 160 5.29 -3.25 -11.78
N HIS A 161 6.11 -2.28 -11.35
CA HIS A 161 6.86 -1.42 -12.27
C HIS A 161 7.98 -2.18 -12.98
N SER A 162 8.67 -3.07 -12.25
CA SER A 162 9.72 -3.93 -12.80
C SER A 162 9.18 -4.90 -13.86
N ARG A 163 8.05 -5.56 -13.61
CA ARG A 163 7.38 -6.43 -14.60
C ARG A 163 6.88 -5.65 -15.81
N ALA A 164 6.41 -4.42 -15.60
CA ALA A 164 5.99 -3.52 -16.68
C ALA A 164 7.18 -2.91 -17.46
N GLY A 165 8.43 -3.18 -17.06
CA GLY A 165 9.63 -2.66 -17.73
C GLY A 165 9.76 -1.14 -17.65
N LYS A 166 9.19 -0.50 -16.62
CA LYS A 166 9.21 0.97 -16.50
C LYS A 166 10.61 1.48 -16.15
N SER A 167 11.03 2.55 -16.80
CA SER A 167 12.24 3.29 -16.44
C SER A 167 12.06 4.07 -15.13
N LYS A 168 13.18 4.52 -14.54
CA LYS A 168 13.14 5.37 -13.33
C LYS A 168 12.38 6.66 -13.57
N GLU A 169 12.54 7.27 -14.74
CA GLU A 169 11.88 8.50 -15.17
C GLU A 169 10.37 8.29 -15.31
N GLN A 170 9.94 7.17 -15.87
CA GLN A 170 8.52 6.82 -15.98
C GLN A 170 7.89 6.60 -14.60
N VAL A 171 8.62 5.98 -13.66
CA VAL A 171 8.15 5.79 -12.28
C VAL A 171 8.09 7.13 -11.53
N LYS A 172 9.07 8.02 -11.70
CA LYS A 172 9.03 9.39 -11.17
C LYS A 172 7.81 10.17 -11.69
N ALA A 173 7.58 10.14 -13.01
CA ALA A 173 6.42 10.81 -13.61
C ALA A 173 5.08 10.25 -13.11
N TYR A 174 5.00 8.92 -12.93
CA TYR A 174 3.84 8.27 -12.30
C TYR A 174 3.62 8.74 -10.85
N ASN A 175 4.67 8.80 -10.04
CA ASN A 175 4.56 9.26 -8.66
C ASN A 175 4.12 10.73 -8.56
N ARG A 176 4.62 11.58 -9.47
CA ARG A 176 4.18 12.99 -9.57
C ARG A 176 2.70 13.09 -9.90
N SER A 177 2.21 12.33 -10.88
CA SER A 177 0.79 12.37 -11.23
C SER A 177 -0.11 11.85 -10.10
N VAL A 178 0.33 10.84 -9.33
CA VAL A 178 -0.41 10.37 -8.15
C VAL A 178 -0.55 11.48 -7.10
N LYS A 179 0.51 12.27 -6.90
CA LYS A 179 0.51 13.42 -5.98
C LYS A 179 -0.42 14.55 -6.43
N GLU A 180 -0.39 14.88 -7.72
CA GLU A 180 -1.33 15.85 -8.32
C GLU A 180 -2.78 15.38 -8.18
N LEU A 181 -3.07 14.09 -8.45
CA LEU A 181 -4.40 13.51 -8.28
C LEU A 181 -4.86 13.58 -6.82
N PHE A 182 -3.97 13.33 -5.87
CA PHE A 182 -4.28 13.44 -4.44
C PHE A 182 -4.68 14.87 -4.06
N ALA A 183 -3.89 15.86 -4.46
CA ALA A 183 -4.16 17.28 -4.18
C ALA A 183 -5.45 17.76 -4.87
N LYS A 184 -5.63 17.37 -6.14
CA LYS A 184 -6.85 17.66 -6.92
C LYS A 184 -8.10 17.06 -6.27
N HIS A 185 -8.04 15.81 -5.83
CA HIS A 185 -9.18 15.15 -5.18
C HIS A 185 -9.58 15.87 -3.89
N LEU A 186 -8.62 16.38 -3.11
CA LEU A 186 -8.91 17.18 -1.92
C LEU A 186 -9.60 18.51 -2.25
N SER A 187 -9.15 19.21 -3.30
CA SER A 187 -9.70 20.52 -3.69
C SER A 187 -11.08 20.42 -4.34
N GLU A 188 -11.35 19.34 -5.08
CA GLU A 188 -12.66 19.06 -5.68
C GLU A 188 -13.72 18.61 -4.65
N ASN A 189 -13.29 18.23 -3.44
CA ASN A 189 -14.17 17.76 -2.36
C ASN A 189 -14.05 18.65 -1.11
N PRO A 190 -14.30 19.97 -1.19
CA PRO A 190 -14.09 20.89 -0.07
C PRO A 190 -15.07 20.64 1.10
N HIS A 191 -16.26 20.11 0.82
CA HIS A 191 -17.30 19.84 1.82
C HIS A 191 -17.07 18.55 2.63
N CYS A 192 -16.33 17.58 2.06
CA CYS A 192 -16.04 16.34 2.77
C CYS A 192 -15.07 16.60 3.94
N SER A 193 -15.38 15.98 5.08
CA SER A 193 -14.57 16.03 6.30
C SER A 193 -13.72 14.76 6.47
N THR A 194 -14.20 13.64 5.94
CA THR A 194 -13.56 12.32 6.03
C THR A 194 -13.17 11.83 4.65
N PHE A 195 -11.93 11.33 4.53
CA PHE A 195 -11.43 10.73 3.30
C PHE A 195 -10.87 9.34 3.55
N LEU A 196 -10.93 8.47 2.54
CA LEU A 196 -10.46 7.09 2.69
C LEU A 196 -9.51 6.65 1.58
N LEU A 197 -8.39 6.05 2.00
CA LEU A 197 -7.47 5.30 1.15
C LEU A 197 -7.57 3.80 1.44
N SER A 198 -7.62 2.94 0.42
CA SER A 198 -7.57 1.49 0.62
C SER A 198 -6.54 0.81 -0.26
N GLY A 199 -5.63 0.05 0.34
CA GLY A 199 -4.65 -0.76 -0.38
C GLY A 199 -3.94 -1.79 0.50
N GLU A 200 -3.85 -3.01 0.02
CA GLU A 200 -3.18 -4.14 0.68
C GLU A 200 -1.67 -3.93 0.80
N ASP A 201 -1.02 -3.41 -0.25
CA ASP A 201 0.43 -3.24 -0.25
C ASP A 201 0.90 -2.17 0.75
N ILE A 202 -0.01 -1.28 1.17
CA ILE A 202 0.25 -0.32 2.25
C ILE A 202 0.67 -1.07 3.53
N SER A 203 0.07 -2.24 3.80
CA SER A 203 0.39 -3.06 4.98
C SER A 203 1.83 -3.58 5.00
N VAL A 204 2.50 -3.66 3.84
CA VAL A 204 3.88 -4.14 3.73
C VAL A 204 4.91 -3.00 3.62
N LEU A 205 4.50 -1.73 3.60
CA LEU A 205 5.42 -0.59 3.64
C LEU A 205 6.39 -0.69 4.83
N PRO A 206 7.69 -0.47 4.64
CA PRO A 206 8.65 -0.49 5.74
C PRO A 206 8.43 0.71 6.66
N LYS A 207 8.82 0.60 7.93
CA LYS A 207 8.59 1.64 8.95
C LYS A 207 9.05 3.06 8.53
N PRO A 208 10.22 3.26 7.89
CA PRO A 208 10.62 4.59 7.40
C PRO A 208 9.64 5.17 6.37
N SER A 209 9.16 4.35 5.42
CA SER A 209 8.15 4.78 4.44
C SER A 209 6.81 5.12 5.08
N LEU A 210 6.41 4.38 6.14
CA LEU A 210 5.20 4.71 6.90
C LEU A 210 5.32 6.05 7.64
N LEU A 211 6.51 6.41 8.14
CA LEU A 211 6.74 7.74 8.72
C LEU A 211 6.56 8.84 7.68
N THR A 212 7.14 8.67 6.48
CA THR A 212 6.95 9.63 5.37
C THR A 212 5.48 9.71 4.96
N PHE A 213 4.79 8.57 4.84
CA PHE A 213 3.37 8.52 4.51
C PHE A 213 2.51 9.23 5.56
N ARG A 214 2.78 9.00 6.86
CA ARG A 214 2.10 9.72 7.95
C ARG A 214 2.35 11.22 7.86
N SER A 215 3.60 11.65 7.70
CA SER A 215 3.94 13.07 7.57
C SER A 215 3.21 13.73 6.40
N PHE A 216 3.17 13.04 5.25
CA PHE A 216 2.42 13.48 4.08
C PHE A 216 0.94 13.69 4.39
N LEU A 217 0.26 12.70 4.98
CA LEU A 217 -1.16 12.82 5.32
C LEU A 217 -1.43 13.91 6.37
N LEU A 218 -0.56 14.09 7.36
CA LEU A 218 -0.72 15.11 8.41
C LEU A 218 -0.65 16.55 7.89
N ARG A 219 -0.20 16.77 6.65
CA ARG A 219 -0.31 18.09 5.99
C ARG A 219 -1.76 18.45 5.70
N PHE A 220 -2.60 17.47 5.39
CA PHE A 220 -3.96 17.66 4.92
C PHE A 220 -5.03 17.26 5.95
N PHE A 221 -4.68 16.43 6.94
CA PHE A 221 -5.63 15.85 7.88
C PHE A 221 -5.25 16.13 9.34
N LYS A 222 -6.26 16.37 10.18
CA LYS A 222 -6.09 16.52 11.64
C LYS A 222 -5.88 15.17 12.31
N LYS A 223 -6.59 14.13 11.86
CA LYS A 223 -6.51 12.77 12.39
C LYS A 223 -6.32 11.75 11.26
N ILE A 224 -5.58 10.68 11.57
CA ILE A 224 -5.41 9.54 10.69
C ILE A 224 -5.78 8.29 11.48
N GLU A 225 -6.65 7.46 10.92
CA GLU A 225 -7.04 6.16 11.48
C GLU A 225 -6.68 5.04 10.51
N ILE A 226 -6.14 3.96 11.06
CA ILE A 226 -5.77 2.76 10.31
C ILE A 226 -6.79 1.67 10.62
N VAL A 227 -7.35 1.05 9.59
CA VAL A 227 -8.31 -0.05 9.75
C VAL A 227 -7.79 -1.27 8.99
N ALA A 228 -7.79 -2.45 9.63
CA ALA A 228 -7.32 -3.68 9.01
C ALA A 228 -8.12 -4.90 9.44
N TYR A 229 -8.55 -5.70 8.47
CA TYR A 229 -9.05 -7.05 8.75
C TYR A 229 -7.90 -8.04 8.87
N VAL A 230 -7.90 -8.80 9.97
CA VAL A 230 -6.91 -9.82 10.30
C VAL A 230 -7.54 -11.19 10.07
N ARG A 231 -7.02 -11.89 9.07
CA ARG A 231 -7.43 -13.24 8.71
C ARG A 231 -6.70 -14.28 9.56
N SER A 232 -7.34 -15.44 9.76
CA SER A 232 -6.69 -16.59 10.37
C SER A 232 -5.43 -17.01 9.59
N PRO A 233 -4.46 -17.68 10.24
CA PRO A 233 -3.26 -18.13 9.56
C PRO A 233 -3.56 -19.14 8.46
N ALA A 234 -4.42 -20.14 8.76
CA ALA A 234 -4.76 -21.21 7.82
C ALA A 234 -5.37 -20.64 6.53
N SER A 235 -6.41 -19.81 6.67
CA SER A 235 -7.08 -19.25 5.51
C SER A 235 -6.24 -18.20 4.77
N TYR A 236 -5.32 -17.51 5.45
CA TYR A 236 -4.35 -16.64 4.78
C TYR A 236 -3.31 -17.45 4.00
N MET A 237 -2.69 -18.47 4.61
CA MET A 237 -1.69 -19.32 3.93
C MET A 237 -2.27 -20.00 2.68
N SER A 238 -3.49 -20.54 2.76
CA SER A 238 -4.18 -21.10 1.59
C SER A 238 -4.39 -20.09 0.47
N SER A 239 -4.66 -18.83 0.84
CA SER A 239 -4.89 -17.74 -0.10
C SER A 239 -3.59 -17.23 -0.70
N SER A 240 -2.56 -17.02 0.13
CA SER A 240 -1.23 -16.57 -0.28
C SER A 240 -0.62 -17.57 -1.26
N PHE A 241 -0.68 -18.87 -0.92
CA PHE A 241 -0.19 -19.93 -1.79
C PHE A 241 -0.86 -19.90 -3.17
N GLN A 242 -2.20 -19.79 -3.23
CA GLN A 242 -2.92 -19.67 -4.49
C GLN A 242 -2.49 -18.45 -5.30
N GLU A 243 -2.33 -17.28 -4.69
CA GLU A 243 -1.87 -16.07 -5.38
C GLU A 243 -0.42 -16.22 -5.89
N ARG A 244 0.47 -16.85 -5.11
CA ARG A 244 1.83 -17.16 -5.58
C ARG A 244 1.79 -18.10 -6.78
N VAL A 245 0.97 -19.15 -6.74
CA VAL A 245 0.81 -20.11 -7.85
C VAL A 245 0.26 -19.42 -9.09
N LYS A 246 -0.78 -18.57 -8.97
CA LYS A 246 -1.26 -17.73 -10.09
C LYS A 246 -0.15 -16.86 -10.67
N GLY A 247 0.72 -16.33 -9.80
CA GLY A 247 1.92 -15.56 -10.14
C GLY A 247 3.07 -16.37 -10.74
N GLY A 248 2.90 -17.68 -10.94
CA GLY A 248 3.91 -18.56 -11.55
C GLY A 248 4.79 -19.33 -10.57
N ALA A 249 4.52 -19.27 -9.25
CA ALA A 249 5.27 -20.03 -8.28
C ALA A 249 4.98 -21.54 -8.38
N TYR A 250 6.00 -22.33 -8.09
CA TYR A 250 6.04 -23.80 -8.18
C TYR A 250 6.80 -24.41 -6.99
N THR A 251 6.91 -23.64 -5.90
CA THR A 251 7.58 -24.06 -4.67
C THR A 251 6.57 -24.38 -3.59
N PHE A 252 6.68 -25.59 -3.03
CA PHE A 252 5.88 -26.06 -1.91
C PHE A 252 6.54 -25.67 -0.58
N ASP A 253 6.43 -24.38 -0.24
CA ASP A 253 6.91 -23.83 1.01
C ASP A 253 5.91 -22.80 1.54
N PHE A 254 5.43 -23.02 2.76
CA PHE A 254 4.42 -22.20 3.41
C PHE A 254 5.00 -21.22 4.43
N GLU A 255 6.31 -21.23 4.69
CA GLU A 255 6.92 -20.21 5.55
C GLU A 255 6.76 -18.82 4.92
N ASN A 256 6.91 -18.73 3.60
CA ASN A 256 6.70 -17.50 2.82
C ASN A 256 5.22 -17.11 2.69
N ASP A 257 4.31 -18.04 2.98
CA ASP A 257 2.85 -17.81 2.93
C ASP A 257 2.28 -17.45 4.33
N TYR A 258 3.13 -17.41 5.36
CA TYR A 258 2.73 -17.02 6.71
C TYR A 258 2.36 -15.51 6.79
N PRO A 259 1.34 -15.10 7.57
CA PRO A 259 0.90 -13.71 7.65
C PRO A 259 1.93 -12.69 8.14
N HIS A 260 2.87 -13.12 8.99
CA HIS A 260 3.81 -12.29 9.72
C HIS A 260 3.13 -11.11 10.44
N TYR A 261 2.19 -11.39 11.34
CA TYR A 261 1.27 -10.41 11.93
C TYR A 261 2.01 -9.25 12.62
N ARG A 262 3.02 -9.54 13.45
CA ARG A 262 3.75 -8.51 14.19
C ARG A 262 4.50 -7.59 13.25
N ASN A 263 5.26 -8.15 12.31
CA ASN A 263 5.98 -7.36 11.29
C ASN A 263 5.03 -6.51 10.44
N ARG A 264 3.82 -7.03 10.16
CA ARG A 264 2.79 -6.33 9.39
C ARG A 264 2.13 -5.19 10.17
N PHE A 265 1.78 -5.40 11.43
CA PHE A 265 0.89 -4.47 12.16
C PHE A 265 1.57 -3.66 13.27
N GLU A 266 2.62 -4.14 13.94
CA GLU A 266 3.26 -3.43 15.07
C GLU A 266 3.87 -2.08 14.65
N LYS A 267 4.37 -2.00 13.41
CA LYS A 267 4.88 -0.75 12.84
C LYS A 267 3.80 0.32 12.72
N PHE A 268 2.53 -0.04 12.48
CA PHE A 268 1.42 0.91 12.43
C PHE A 268 1.08 1.41 13.83
N ASP A 269 0.99 0.52 14.83
CA ASP A 269 0.81 0.92 16.23
C ASP A 269 1.89 1.92 16.67
N THR A 270 3.15 1.68 16.25
CA THR A 270 4.28 2.55 16.59
C THR A 270 4.24 3.91 15.88
N VAL A 271 3.80 3.95 14.62
CA VAL A 271 3.84 5.18 13.78
C VAL A 271 2.61 6.05 13.99
N PHE A 272 1.42 5.45 14.09
CA PHE A 272 0.13 6.15 14.15
C PHE A 272 -0.44 6.24 15.57
N GLY A 273 0.09 5.47 16.52
CA GLY A 273 -0.50 5.30 17.85
C GLY A 273 -1.50 4.16 17.85
N LYS A 274 -1.42 3.28 18.85
CA LYS A 274 -2.21 2.05 18.95
C LYS A 274 -3.73 2.33 18.95
N GLU A 275 -4.13 3.44 19.55
CA GLU A 275 -5.50 3.94 19.62
C GLU A 275 -6.06 4.36 18.26
N ASN A 276 -5.21 4.68 17.30
CA ASN A 276 -5.59 5.02 15.92
C ASN A 276 -5.46 3.82 14.98
N VAL A 277 -5.22 2.61 15.50
CA VAL A 277 -5.07 1.38 14.70
C VAL A 277 -6.10 0.34 15.15
N GLN A 278 -7.10 0.14 14.29
CA GLN A 278 -8.15 -0.85 14.49
C GLN A 278 -7.82 -2.14 13.74
N LEU A 279 -7.55 -3.21 14.49
CA LEU A 279 -7.38 -4.56 13.96
C LEU A 279 -8.64 -5.38 14.24
N ILE A 280 -9.27 -5.89 13.18
CA ILE A 280 -10.58 -6.53 13.24
C ILE A 280 -10.43 -8.00 12.85
N HIS A 281 -10.93 -8.93 13.65
CA HIS A 281 -10.89 -10.34 13.28
C HIS A 281 -11.83 -10.59 12.10
N PHE A 282 -11.28 -11.13 11.00
CA PHE A 282 -12.05 -11.47 9.81
C PHE A 282 -12.85 -12.76 10.05
N ASP A 283 -14.07 -12.60 10.56
CA ASP A 283 -15.02 -13.69 10.77
C ASP A 283 -16.37 -13.33 10.14
N PRO A 284 -16.66 -13.81 8.92
CA PRO A 284 -17.92 -13.53 8.23
C PRO A 284 -19.16 -13.83 9.09
N LYS A 285 -19.12 -14.81 10.00
CA LYS A 285 -20.28 -15.14 10.84
C LYS A 285 -20.59 -14.09 11.90
N LYS A 286 -19.63 -13.21 12.20
CA LYS A 286 -19.77 -12.11 13.16
C LYS A 286 -20.02 -10.76 12.48
N MET A 287 -20.00 -10.70 11.16
CA MET A 287 -20.22 -9.48 10.37
C MET A 287 -21.71 -9.20 10.20
N LYS A 288 -22.09 -7.91 10.13
CA LYS A 288 -23.46 -7.49 9.75
C LYS A 288 -23.82 -8.15 8.43
N ASN A 289 -24.95 -8.87 8.39
CA ASN A 289 -25.44 -9.61 7.22
C ASN A 289 -24.46 -10.66 6.64
N SER A 290 -23.45 -11.08 7.40
CA SER A 290 -22.34 -11.92 6.91
C SER A 290 -21.57 -11.33 5.71
N ASP A 291 -21.61 -10.00 5.57
CA ASP A 291 -21.04 -9.25 4.47
C ASP A 291 -19.98 -8.26 4.99
N VAL A 292 -18.80 -8.29 4.37
CA VAL A 292 -17.66 -7.50 4.81
C VAL A 292 -17.80 -6.02 4.44
N VAL A 293 -18.52 -5.70 3.36
CA VAL A 293 -18.77 -4.31 2.96
C VAL A 293 -19.69 -3.67 3.99
N CYS A 294 -20.76 -4.36 4.37
CA CYS A 294 -21.68 -3.92 5.42
C CYS A 294 -20.97 -3.67 6.75
N ASP A 295 -20.13 -4.63 7.16
CA ASP A 295 -19.36 -4.53 8.40
C ASP A 295 -18.33 -3.39 8.34
N PHE A 296 -17.67 -3.19 7.21
CA PHE A 296 -16.67 -2.13 7.04
C PHE A 296 -17.31 -0.74 7.07
N LEU A 297 -18.38 -0.51 6.31
CA LEU A 297 -19.08 0.78 6.26
C LEU A 297 -19.60 1.17 7.66
N LEU A 298 -20.19 0.23 8.39
CA LEU A 298 -20.62 0.46 9.76
C LEU A 298 -19.47 0.88 10.69
N ARG A 299 -18.30 0.25 10.55
CA ARG A 299 -17.13 0.55 11.40
C ARG A 299 -16.55 1.93 11.17
N ILE A 300 -16.66 2.44 9.94
CA ILE A 300 -16.22 3.79 9.59
C ILE A 300 -17.32 4.84 9.78
N GLY A 301 -18.48 4.44 10.34
CA GLY A 301 -19.58 5.35 10.67
C GLY A 301 -20.50 5.71 9.50
N LEU A 302 -20.44 4.96 8.39
CA LEU A 302 -21.32 5.15 7.24
C LEU A 302 -22.50 4.18 7.32
N ASP A 303 -23.71 4.72 7.40
CA ASP A 303 -24.96 3.95 7.32
C ASP A 303 -25.48 3.98 5.89
N ALA A 304 -24.81 3.23 5.00
CA ALA A 304 -25.34 3.00 3.66
C ALA A 304 -26.32 1.83 3.71
N ASP A 305 -27.43 1.93 2.97
CA ASP A 305 -28.29 0.79 2.65
C ASP A 305 -27.46 -0.23 1.86
N CYS A 306 -26.81 -1.13 2.59
CA CYS A 306 -25.86 -2.04 1.99
C CYS A 306 -26.61 -3.10 1.18
N VAL A 307 -26.62 -2.93 -0.14
CA VAL A 307 -26.97 -3.99 -1.06
C VAL A 307 -25.93 -5.10 -0.89
N ILE A 308 -26.38 -6.31 -0.56
CA ILE A 308 -25.54 -7.50 -0.37
C ILE A 308 -24.54 -7.57 -1.52
N SER A 309 -23.24 -7.56 -1.22
CA SER A 309 -22.24 -7.71 -2.27
C SER A 309 -22.33 -9.13 -2.83
N HIS A 310 -22.56 -9.26 -4.15
CA HIS A 310 -22.46 -10.56 -4.80
C HIS A 310 -21.00 -11.00 -4.72
N ARG A 311 -20.71 -11.99 -3.86
CA ARG A 311 -19.38 -12.63 -3.82
C ARG A 311 -19.13 -13.36 -5.14
N ALA A 312 -18.35 -12.74 -6.02
CA ALA A 312 -17.68 -13.50 -7.08
C ALA A 312 -16.71 -14.48 -6.42
N ASN A 313 -16.74 -15.75 -6.82
CA ASN A 313 -15.89 -16.79 -6.25
C ASN A 313 -14.46 -16.64 -6.83
N GLU A 314 -13.66 -15.73 -6.26
CA GLU A 314 -12.34 -15.38 -6.81
C GLU A 314 -11.18 -16.31 -6.41
N SER A 315 -11.47 -17.35 -5.61
CA SER A 315 -10.49 -18.36 -5.21
C SER A 315 -10.50 -19.51 -6.19
N LEU A 316 -9.31 -20.06 -6.50
CA LEU A 316 -9.23 -21.28 -7.30
C LEU A 316 -9.75 -22.45 -6.47
N SER A 317 -10.40 -23.40 -7.15
CA SER A 317 -10.67 -24.70 -6.55
C SER A 317 -9.35 -25.43 -6.26
N LEU A 318 -9.43 -26.49 -5.46
CA LEU A 318 -8.33 -27.40 -5.15
C LEU A 318 -7.71 -27.96 -6.44
N GLN A 319 -8.57 -28.48 -7.32
CA GLN A 319 -8.20 -29.05 -8.60
C GLN A 319 -7.53 -28.00 -9.51
N ALA A 320 -8.12 -26.82 -9.62
CA ALA A 320 -7.55 -25.72 -10.39
C ALA A 320 -6.19 -25.29 -9.85
N THR A 321 -6.04 -25.16 -8.52
CA THR A 321 -4.76 -24.81 -7.88
C THR A 321 -3.70 -25.88 -8.17
N ALA A 322 -4.06 -27.15 -8.08
CA ALA A 322 -3.16 -28.28 -8.33
C ALA A 322 -2.70 -28.34 -9.79
N ILE A 323 -3.62 -28.18 -10.76
CA ILE A 323 -3.28 -28.13 -12.19
C ILE A 323 -2.37 -26.94 -12.48
N PHE A 324 -2.68 -25.76 -11.94
CA PHE A 324 -1.85 -24.55 -12.13
C PHE A 324 -0.44 -24.73 -11.55
N TYR A 325 -0.33 -25.34 -10.37
CA TYR A 325 0.94 -25.67 -9.74
C TYR A 325 1.78 -26.63 -10.60
N LEU A 326 1.16 -27.72 -11.08
CA LEU A 326 1.81 -28.69 -11.96
C LEU A 326 2.27 -28.05 -13.27
N ALA A 327 1.42 -27.21 -13.88
CA ALA A 327 1.75 -26.45 -15.08
C ALA A 327 2.97 -25.56 -14.83
N ASN A 328 2.98 -24.76 -13.76
CA ASN A 328 4.15 -23.93 -13.43
C ASN A 328 5.43 -24.76 -13.29
N LYS A 329 5.37 -25.94 -12.64
CA LYS A 329 6.54 -26.79 -12.45
C LYS A 329 7.08 -27.39 -13.76
N ARG A 330 6.20 -27.66 -14.73
CA ARG A 330 6.56 -28.23 -16.04
C ARG A 330 6.95 -27.18 -17.08
N LEU A 331 6.44 -25.95 -16.97
CA LEU A 331 6.56 -24.91 -18.00
C LEU A 331 7.76 -23.98 -17.80
N LEU A 332 8.52 -24.12 -16.72
CA LEU A 332 9.68 -23.27 -16.44
C LEU A 332 10.96 -23.78 -17.07
N SER A 333 11.19 -23.37 -18.33
CA SER A 333 12.53 -23.17 -18.92
C SER A 333 12.51 -22.75 -20.39
N LYS A 334 11.36 -22.75 -21.08
CA LYS A 334 11.36 -22.76 -22.56
C LYS A 334 11.00 -21.44 -23.28
N LYS A 335 10.38 -20.44 -22.63
CA LYS A 335 9.86 -19.24 -23.32
C LYS A 335 10.18 -17.92 -22.59
N PRO A 336 10.21 -16.76 -23.31
CA PRO A 336 10.37 -15.42 -22.72
C PRO A 336 9.30 -15.09 -21.67
N VAL A 337 9.64 -14.22 -20.70
CA VAL A 337 8.78 -13.86 -19.56
C VAL A 337 7.38 -13.38 -19.99
N SER A 338 7.30 -12.57 -21.04
CA SER A 338 6.04 -11.98 -21.54
C SER A 338 5.09 -12.99 -22.18
N GLU A 339 5.61 -14.02 -22.86
CA GLU A 339 4.80 -15.09 -23.44
C GLU A 339 4.23 -16.01 -22.35
N ASN A 340 5.05 -16.30 -21.33
CA ASN A 340 4.60 -17.05 -20.16
C ASN A 340 3.46 -16.35 -19.43
N GLU A 341 3.45 -15.02 -19.40
CA GLU A 341 2.39 -14.24 -18.73
C GLU A 341 1.06 -14.31 -19.48
N LYS A 342 1.07 -14.21 -20.82
CA LYS A 342 -0.14 -14.41 -21.64
C LYS A 342 -0.71 -15.83 -21.50
N GLY A 343 0.15 -16.85 -21.51
CA GLY A 343 -0.25 -18.24 -21.29
C GLY A 343 -0.88 -18.46 -19.91
N ARG A 344 -0.28 -17.88 -18.86
CA ARG A 344 -0.83 -17.94 -17.49
C ARG A 344 -2.20 -17.26 -17.37
N ILE A 345 -2.41 -16.11 -18.02
CA ILE A 345 -3.71 -15.43 -18.00
C ILE A 345 -4.78 -16.30 -18.66
N LYS A 346 -4.48 -16.91 -19.82
CA LYS A 346 -5.39 -17.84 -20.49
C LYS A 346 -5.71 -19.05 -19.59
N LEU A 347 -4.69 -19.68 -19.01
CA LEU A 347 -4.85 -20.79 -18.07
C LEU A 347 -5.71 -20.40 -16.86
N LEU A 348 -5.47 -19.22 -16.29
CA LEU A 348 -6.22 -18.70 -15.16
C LEU A 348 -7.70 -18.55 -15.51
N ASN A 349 -8.01 -17.93 -16.66
CA ASN A 349 -9.38 -17.74 -17.11
C ASN A 349 -10.08 -19.08 -17.39
N PHE A 350 -9.38 -20.05 -17.98
CA PHE A 350 -9.90 -21.40 -18.20
C PHE A 350 -10.22 -22.13 -16.88
N LEU A 351 -9.31 -22.07 -15.91
CA LEU A 351 -9.46 -22.78 -14.64
C LEU A 351 -10.41 -22.09 -13.64
N LEU A 352 -10.56 -20.76 -13.69
CA LEU A 352 -11.50 -20.02 -12.83
C LEU A 352 -12.96 -20.37 -13.11
N GLN A 353 -13.28 -20.80 -14.32
CA GLN A 353 -14.64 -21.22 -14.69
C GLN A 353 -15.01 -22.61 -14.14
N LYS A 354 -14.04 -23.35 -13.59
CA LYS A 354 -14.26 -24.72 -13.12
C LYS A 354 -14.67 -24.74 -11.65
N ILE A 355 -15.82 -25.34 -11.37
CA ILE A 355 -16.27 -25.62 -10.02
C ILE A 355 -15.49 -26.83 -9.49
N GLY A 356 -14.99 -26.73 -8.26
CA GLY A 356 -14.29 -27.82 -7.59
C GLY A 356 -14.26 -27.60 -6.09
N ASP A 357 -13.55 -28.48 -5.39
CA ASP A 357 -13.45 -28.42 -3.93
C ASP A 357 -12.69 -27.16 -3.49
N ARG A 358 -12.93 -26.71 -2.27
CA ARG A 358 -12.15 -25.61 -1.70
C ARG A 358 -10.71 -26.07 -1.46
N PHE A 359 -9.74 -25.28 -1.90
CA PHE A 359 -8.35 -25.49 -1.54
C PHE A 359 -8.14 -25.27 -0.03
N LEU A 360 -7.69 -26.31 0.67
CA LEU A 360 -7.44 -26.31 2.11
C LEU A 360 -6.08 -26.96 2.39
N LEU A 361 -5.39 -26.46 3.42
CA LEU A 361 -4.16 -27.06 3.93
C LEU A 361 -4.49 -28.05 5.06
N ARG A 362 -3.73 -29.14 5.13
CA ARG A 362 -3.87 -30.12 6.20
C ARG A 362 -3.46 -29.51 7.55
N GLN A 363 -4.17 -29.87 8.61
CA GLN A 363 -3.94 -29.33 9.95
C GLN A 363 -2.49 -29.53 10.44
N SER A 364 -1.88 -30.69 10.17
CA SER A 364 -0.49 -30.97 10.56
C SER A 364 0.53 -30.01 9.93
N LEU A 365 0.29 -29.59 8.68
CA LEU A 365 1.13 -28.61 7.99
C LEU A 365 0.94 -27.22 8.60
N ILE A 366 -0.31 -26.83 8.88
CA ILE A 366 -0.64 -25.57 9.57
C ILE A 366 0.05 -25.53 10.94
N ASP A 367 -0.12 -26.58 11.76
CA ASP A 367 0.44 -26.66 13.11
C ASP A 367 1.96 -26.53 13.12
N THR A 368 2.64 -27.12 12.13
CA THR A 368 4.09 -27.00 11.96
C THR A 368 4.53 -25.56 11.77
N VAL A 369 3.85 -24.81 10.89
CA VAL A 369 4.15 -23.38 10.64
C VAL A 369 3.77 -22.53 11.87
N LEU A 370 2.63 -22.80 12.51
CA LEU A 370 2.18 -22.07 13.69
C LEU A 370 3.10 -22.27 14.90
N GLN A 371 3.64 -23.47 15.09
CA GLN A 371 4.55 -23.76 16.18
C GLN A 371 5.88 -22.99 16.03
N LYS A 372 6.40 -22.88 14.80
CA LYS A 372 7.58 -22.05 14.50
C LYS A 372 7.32 -20.56 14.76
N ASN A 373 6.08 -20.10 14.51
CA ASN A 373 5.68 -18.70 14.63
C ASN A 373 4.85 -18.40 15.90
N LYS A 374 5.00 -19.21 16.95
CA LYS A 374 4.18 -19.13 18.17
C LYS A 374 4.23 -17.76 18.87
N SER A 375 5.37 -17.07 18.83
CA SER A 375 5.51 -15.74 19.42
C SER A 375 4.70 -14.67 18.66
N ASP A 376 4.62 -14.79 17.34
CA ASP A 376 3.86 -13.88 16.46
C ASP A 376 2.35 -14.07 16.64
N ILE A 377 1.89 -15.33 16.70
CA ILE A 377 0.49 -15.67 17.02
C ILE A 377 0.09 -15.10 18.39
N LYS A 378 0.89 -15.36 19.43
CA LYS A 378 0.61 -14.81 20.77
C LYS A 378 0.56 -13.28 20.78
N TRP A 379 1.38 -12.63 19.97
CA TRP A 379 1.39 -11.17 19.86
C TRP A 379 0.06 -10.66 19.28
N ILE A 380 -0.40 -11.22 18.16
CA ILE A 380 -1.63 -10.74 17.50
C ILE A 380 -2.87 -11.05 18.34
N GLU A 381 -2.96 -12.25 18.95
CA GLU A 381 -4.09 -12.61 19.81
C GLU A 381 -4.17 -11.70 21.04
N LYS A 382 -3.02 -11.37 21.65
CA LYS A 382 -2.95 -10.39 22.75
C LYS A 382 -3.33 -8.99 22.27
N ARG A 383 -2.89 -8.58 21.08
CA ARG A 383 -3.19 -7.25 20.51
C ARG A 383 -4.67 -7.06 20.21
N MET A 384 -5.35 -8.13 19.80
CA MET A 384 -6.76 -8.10 19.40
C MET A 384 -7.71 -8.60 20.49
N ALA A 385 -7.20 -9.17 21.57
CA ALA A 385 -7.99 -9.83 22.62
C ALA A 385 -8.94 -10.93 22.09
N VAL A 386 -8.53 -11.61 21.01
CA VAL A 386 -9.30 -12.68 20.36
C VAL A 386 -8.35 -13.72 19.78
N SER A 387 -8.75 -14.99 19.80
CA SER A 387 -8.00 -16.03 19.10
C SER A 387 -8.15 -15.89 17.59
N VAL A 388 -7.03 -16.04 16.86
CA VAL A 388 -7.01 -16.01 15.38
C VAL A 388 -6.96 -17.42 14.78
N ALA A 389 -6.95 -18.45 15.61
CA ALA A 389 -6.92 -19.84 15.17
C ALA A 389 -8.29 -20.27 14.62
N GLU A 390 -8.28 -21.02 13.52
CA GLU A 390 -9.49 -21.68 13.01
C GLU A 390 -9.76 -22.96 13.81
N LYS A 391 -11.02 -23.42 13.76
CA LYS A 391 -11.36 -24.75 14.24
C LYS A 391 -10.59 -25.79 13.41
N PRO A 392 -9.99 -26.81 14.04
CA PRO A 392 -9.26 -27.84 13.32
C PRO A 392 -10.14 -28.50 12.26
N LEU A 393 -9.59 -28.68 11.06
CA LEU A 393 -10.20 -29.54 10.04
C LEU A 393 -9.99 -31.02 10.43
N GLY A 394 -10.76 -31.92 9.81
CA GLY A 394 -10.54 -33.37 9.96
C GLY A 394 -9.11 -33.75 9.59
N VAL A 395 -8.51 -34.72 10.31
CA VAL A 395 -7.07 -35.02 10.29
C VAL A 395 -6.51 -35.31 8.89
N SER A 396 -7.31 -35.88 7.99
CA SER A 396 -6.92 -36.24 6.62
C SER A 396 -7.35 -35.23 5.54
N MET A 397 -8.07 -34.16 5.89
CA MET A 397 -8.58 -33.20 4.91
C MET A 397 -7.49 -32.19 4.49
N GLY A 398 -7.41 -31.93 3.18
CA GLY A 398 -6.52 -30.90 2.61
C GLY A 398 -5.13 -31.40 2.21
N ILE A 399 -4.40 -30.49 1.55
CA ILE A 399 -3.04 -30.69 1.05
C ILE A 399 -2.04 -30.62 2.22
N GLY A 400 -1.31 -31.71 2.46
CA GLY A 400 -0.29 -31.83 3.51
C GLY A 400 1.14 -31.88 2.97
N CYS A 401 1.33 -32.34 1.73
CA CYS A 401 2.63 -32.35 1.07
C CYS A 401 2.51 -32.03 -0.43
N GLU A 402 3.65 -31.86 -1.10
CA GLU A 402 3.68 -31.57 -2.54
C GLU A 402 3.08 -32.70 -3.37
N GLU A 403 3.28 -33.97 -2.97
CA GLU A 403 2.72 -35.13 -3.68
C GLU A 403 1.18 -35.08 -3.71
N ASP A 404 0.53 -34.59 -2.64
CA ASP A 404 -0.92 -34.43 -2.62
C ASP A 404 -1.40 -33.50 -3.75
N LEU A 405 -0.63 -32.46 -4.12
CA LEU A 405 -0.95 -31.58 -5.26
C LEU A 405 -0.81 -32.32 -6.58
N PHE A 406 0.26 -33.10 -6.77
CA PHE A 406 0.47 -33.84 -8.02
C PHE A 406 -0.61 -34.90 -8.24
N GLU A 407 -0.95 -35.66 -7.21
CA GLU A 407 -2.01 -36.66 -7.32
C GLU A 407 -3.38 -36.00 -7.55
N THR A 408 -3.66 -34.88 -6.88
CA THR A 408 -4.87 -34.08 -7.15
C THR A 408 -4.91 -33.59 -8.59
N ALA A 409 -3.80 -33.06 -9.13
CA ALA A 409 -3.71 -32.56 -10.49
C ALA A 409 -3.90 -33.70 -11.51
N LYS A 410 -3.16 -34.81 -11.37
CA LYS A 410 -3.27 -35.98 -12.27
C LYS A 410 -4.68 -36.54 -12.27
N LYS A 411 -5.31 -36.68 -11.11
CA LYS A 411 -6.70 -37.12 -11.00
C LYS A 411 -7.64 -36.15 -11.72
N ALA A 412 -7.53 -34.85 -11.45
CA ALA A 412 -8.37 -33.84 -12.07
C ALA A 412 -8.20 -33.79 -13.61
N LEU A 413 -7.00 -34.04 -14.13
CA LEU A 413 -6.73 -34.11 -15.57
C LEU A 413 -7.31 -35.37 -16.21
N ARG A 414 -7.26 -36.53 -15.53
CA ARG A 414 -7.87 -37.78 -16.01
C ARG A 414 -9.40 -37.73 -16.02
N ASP A 415 -9.98 -37.04 -15.04
CA ASP A 415 -11.43 -36.87 -14.90
C ASP A 415 -11.96 -35.73 -15.79
N MET A 416 -11.08 -34.97 -16.46
CA MET A 416 -11.44 -33.85 -17.33
C MET A 416 -12.02 -34.35 -18.66
N ASP A 417 -13.04 -33.65 -19.17
CA ASP A 417 -13.60 -33.93 -20.50
C ASP A 417 -12.50 -33.82 -21.58
N PRO A 418 -12.42 -34.75 -22.56
CA PRO A 418 -11.37 -34.73 -23.58
C PRO A 418 -11.24 -33.42 -24.33
N SER A 419 -12.35 -32.75 -24.67
CA SER A 419 -12.31 -31.46 -25.38
C SER A 419 -11.69 -30.36 -24.53
N GLN A 420 -11.95 -30.39 -23.22
CA GLN A 420 -11.37 -29.45 -22.25
C GLN A 420 -9.89 -29.75 -22.00
N TYR A 421 -9.51 -31.03 -22.01
CA TYR A 421 -8.13 -31.46 -21.89
C TYR A 421 -7.30 -31.01 -23.11
N ASP A 422 -7.87 -31.14 -24.32
CA ASP A 422 -7.24 -30.67 -25.55
C ASP A 422 -7.08 -29.14 -25.56
N GLU A 423 -8.10 -28.38 -25.17
CA GLU A 423 -8.01 -26.92 -24.99
C GLU A 423 -6.92 -26.54 -23.97
N LEU A 424 -6.85 -27.26 -22.85
CA LEU A 424 -5.81 -27.04 -21.84
C LEU A 424 -4.41 -27.30 -22.40
N ASN A 425 -4.22 -28.40 -23.14
CA ASN A 425 -2.93 -28.70 -23.77
C ASN A 425 -2.57 -27.68 -24.85
N GLU A 426 -3.55 -27.14 -25.59
CA GLU A 426 -3.33 -26.05 -26.55
C GLU A 426 -2.88 -24.76 -25.84
N ILE A 427 -3.50 -24.42 -24.70
CA ILE A 427 -3.10 -23.26 -23.88
C ILE A 427 -1.65 -23.41 -23.38
N LEU A 428 -1.26 -24.62 -22.97
CA LEU A 428 0.04 -24.87 -22.32
C LEU A 428 1.14 -25.32 -23.28
N ASP A 429 0.80 -25.76 -24.48
CA ASP A 429 1.73 -26.30 -25.48
C ASP A 429 2.56 -27.48 -24.92
N VAL A 430 1.97 -28.24 -23.98
CA VAL A 430 2.59 -29.36 -23.24
C VAL A 430 1.51 -30.35 -22.79
N ASN A 431 1.79 -31.65 -22.91
CA ASN A 431 0.98 -32.71 -22.31
C ASN A 431 1.27 -32.79 -20.79
N LEU A 432 0.28 -32.52 -19.94
CA LEU A 432 0.44 -32.54 -18.47
C LEU A 432 0.41 -33.93 -17.84
N LEU A 433 -0.04 -34.97 -18.57
CA LEU A 433 -0.13 -36.34 -18.06
C LEU A 433 1.09 -37.21 -18.39
N GLU A 434 1.87 -36.86 -19.40
CA GLU A 434 3.18 -37.48 -19.74
C GLU A 434 4.30 -37.02 -18.80
#